data_AF-A0A1M6LR13-F1
#
_entry.id   AF-A0A1M6LR13-F1
#
_cell.length_a   1.000
_cell.length_b   1.000
_cell.length_c   1.000
_cell.angle_alpha   90.00
_cell.angle_beta   90.00
_cell.angle_gamma   90.00
#
_symmetry.space_group_name_H-M   'P 1'
#
loop_
_entity.id
_entity.type
_entity.pdbx_description
1 polymer ?
#
loop_
_entity_poly.entity_id
_entity_poly.type
_entity_poly.pdbx_seq_one_letter_code
_entity_poly.pdbx_strand_id
1 'polypeptide(L)'
;MGKNITVGTLGHIFLWSICCCLLLFVPSAGNTANYSDSAHGDPGYGVLRSSMPSTYAQGNCGHCHEQHEAAKSGLLFATNFSGKMTNPYTAADNACFQCHQDASSQSGGITNNNYSATFGGATAESDSIMDAFNQSSYHNLYDIQQYITGSRGTKSFSNFSALYNPCSGCHNAHLAKANKRSTGDPTETVMSKPSDHENLWGDDNGTTELMTSYGTGYQPPLYDGSSTLLEPDGLSTSATTQAGKTPNYNAFCTDCHNSTNVIYSTELGRNLRTFNWSLEVHGEDTASDDSSSYSGWGGSGSETEMQSPYSDSNLGSYVLSCMDCHEPHGSSNAYLIRTSINAGSVSLPSGSSNWDNVCSRCHAVASDLRNLHHRVKDDGDYSCSDCHIGSTRDGNIRPCIECHYHGSSFRGLKTF
;
A
#
# COMPACT_ATOMS: atom_id res chain seq x y z
N MET A 1 -1.71 77.24 -43.83
CA MET A 1 -0.86 76.60 -42.80
C MET A 1 -1.37 75.18 -42.57
N GLY A 2 -0.91 74.23 -43.38
CA GLY A 2 -1.27 72.81 -43.26
C GLY A 2 -0.15 72.06 -42.54
N LYS A 3 -0.48 71.31 -41.49
CA LYS A 3 0.46 70.41 -40.80
C LYS A 3 0.30 69.00 -41.36
N ASN A 4 1.38 68.48 -41.92
CA ASN A 4 1.56 67.08 -42.26
C ASN A 4 1.66 66.25 -40.97
N ILE A 5 0.90 65.16 -40.88
CA ILE A 5 1.07 64.11 -39.87
C ILE A 5 1.81 62.97 -40.57
N THR A 6 3.01 62.67 -40.08
CA THR A 6 3.85 61.56 -40.53
C THR A 6 3.31 60.22 -40.03
N VAL A 7 3.08 59.32 -40.98
CA VAL A 7 2.73 57.91 -40.76
C VAL A 7 3.99 57.17 -40.32
N GLY A 8 4.11 56.84 -39.03
CA GLY A 8 5.34 56.20 -38.52
C GLY A 8 5.19 55.29 -37.29
N THR A 9 3.98 55.01 -36.81
CA THR A 9 3.79 54.31 -35.52
C THR A 9 2.70 53.24 -35.50
N LEU A 10 2.09 52.90 -36.64
CA LEU A 10 1.05 51.86 -36.71
C LEU A 10 1.59 50.46 -37.08
N GLY A 11 2.83 50.34 -37.55
CA GLY A 11 3.42 49.05 -37.95
C GLY A 11 3.99 48.19 -36.83
N HIS A 12 4.24 48.76 -35.64
CA HIS A 12 4.89 48.03 -34.53
C HIS A 12 3.91 47.48 -33.49
N ILE A 13 2.67 47.97 -33.47
CA ILE A 13 1.64 47.47 -32.53
C ILE A 13 1.00 46.18 -33.06
N PHE A 14 0.93 45.98 -34.39
CA PHE A 14 0.30 44.81 -34.98
C PHE A 14 1.16 43.53 -34.92
N LEU A 15 2.50 43.64 -34.96
CA LEU A 15 3.38 42.48 -34.82
C LEU A 15 3.52 41.99 -33.37
N TRP A 16 3.35 42.86 -32.37
CA TRP A 16 3.46 42.48 -30.96
C TRP A 16 2.21 41.73 -30.46
N SER A 17 1.02 42.07 -30.96
CA SER A 17 -0.21 41.33 -30.62
C SER A 17 -0.28 39.93 -31.23
N ILE A 18 0.28 39.71 -32.42
CA ILE A 18 0.32 38.36 -33.04
C ILE A 18 1.33 37.46 -32.30
N CYS A 19 2.45 38.01 -31.82
CA CYS A 19 3.44 37.25 -31.05
C CYS A 19 2.94 36.90 -29.62
N CYS A 20 2.18 37.79 -28.97
CA CYS A 20 1.54 37.48 -27.68
C CYS A 20 0.41 36.44 -27.79
N CYS A 21 -0.37 36.42 -28.88
CA CYS A 21 -1.39 35.38 -29.08
C CYS A 21 -0.80 34.00 -29.43
N LEU A 22 0.38 33.93 -30.05
CA LEU A 22 1.07 32.66 -30.34
C LEU A 22 1.86 32.10 -29.15
N LEU A 23 2.26 32.94 -28.18
CA LEU A 23 2.90 32.50 -26.94
C LEU A 23 1.92 31.99 -25.86
N LEU A 24 0.61 32.21 -26.04
CA LEU A 24 -0.44 31.67 -25.16
C LEU A 24 -0.89 30.25 -25.53
N PHE A 25 -0.36 29.68 -26.63
CA PHE A 25 -0.58 28.31 -27.07
C PHE A 25 0.72 27.50 -27.15
N VAL A 26 1.68 27.80 -26.29
CA VAL A 26 2.67 26.77 -25.95
C VAL A 26 1.99 25.90 -24.91
N PRO A 27 1.45 24.71 -25.24
CA PRO A 27 1.11 23.76 -24.20
C PRO A 27 2.37 23.60 -23.38
N SER A 28 2.31 23.94 -22.09
CA SER A 28 3.36 23.56 -21.17
C SER A 28 3.55 22.06 -21.38
N ALA A 29 4.73 21.67 -21.85
CA ALA A 29 5.18 20.29 -21.77
C ALA A 29 5.43 19.95 -20.30
N GLY A 30 4.39 20.05 -19.48
CA GLY A 30 4.24 19.14 -18.36
C GLY A 30 3.82 17.82 -18.99
N ASN A 31 4.52 16.75 -18.66
CA ASN A 31 4.05 15.39 -18.89
C ASN A 31 2.69 15.25 -18.21
N THR A 32 1.63 15.69 -18.88
CA THR A 32 0.30 15.17 -18.63
C THR A 32 0.36 13.79 -19.24
N ALA A 33 0.76 12.82 -18.43
CA ALA A 33 0.37 11.45 -18.68
C ALA A 33 -1.11 11.50 -19.09
N ASN A 34 -1.39 10.96 -20.26
CA ASN A 34 -2.60 11.27 -20.98
C ASN A 34 -3.77 10.77 -20.13
N TYR A 35 -4.57 11.68 -19.56
CA TYR A 35 -5.66 11.31 -18.66
C TYR A 35 -6.60 10.29 -19.29
N SER A 36 -6.76 10.32 -20.62
CA SER A 36 -7.55 9.34 -21.37
C SER A 36 -7.03 7.90 -21.27
N ASP A 37 -5.77 7.72 -20.88
CA ASP A 37 -5.15 6.41 -20.70
C ASP A 37 -5.36 5.91 -19.27
N SER A 38 -5.81 6.75 -18.34
CA SER A 38 -6.15 6.33 -16.97
C SER A 38 -7.51 5.63 -16.93
N ALA A 39 -7.74 4.83 -15.89
CA ALA A 39 -9.05 4.22 -15.67
C ALA A 39 -10.16 5.24 -15.39
N HIS A 40 -9.82 6.48 -15.04
CA HIS A 40 -10.80 7.53 -14.82
C HIS A 40 -11.16 8.25 -16.13
N GLY A 41 -10.18 8.45 -17.02
CA GLY A 41 -10.35 9.17 -18.28
C GLY A 41 -10.66 8.31 -19.50
N ASP A 42 -10.64 6.98 -19.36
CA ASP A 42 -10.93 6.07 -20.48
C ASP A 42 -12.35 6.29 -21.05
N PRO A 43 -12.51 6.42 -22.37
CA PRO A 43 -13.81 6.69 -22.98
C PRO A 43 -14.79 5.50 -22.98
N GLY A 44 -14.30 4.27 -22.78
CA GLY A 44 -15.09 3.04 -22.77
C GLY A 44 -15.51 2.58 -21.39
N TYR A 45 -14.68 2.74 -20.37
CA TYR A 45 -14.96 2.32 -18.98
C TYR A 45 -14.63 3.36 -17.90
N GLY A 46 -14.24 4.57 -18.27
CA GLY A 46 -13.93 5.66 -17.34
C GLY A 46 -15.14 6.24 -16.59
N VAL A 47 -14.92 7.33 -15.85
CA VAL A 47 -15.94 7.89 -14.97
C VAL A 47 -17.12 8.41 -15.79
N LEU A 48 -18.32 8.03 -15.39
CA LEU A 48 -19.60 8.48 -15.92
C LEU A 48 -20.58 8.61 -14.76
N ARG A 49 -20.70 9.82 -14.22
CA ARG A 49 -21.66 10.10 -13.15
C ARG A 49 -23.04 10.37 -13.73
N SER A 50 -24.03 9.59 -13.33
CA SER A 50 -25.40 9.64 -13.85
C SER A 50 -26.12 10.97 -13.57
N SER A 51 -25.70 11.69 -12.54
CA SER A 51 -26.25 13.01 -12.18
C SER A 51 -25.70 14.16 -13.02
N MET A 52 -24.67 13.94 -13.85
CA MET A 52 -24.08 14.98 -14.68
C MET A 52 -24.88 15.16 -15.98
N PRO A 53 -24.88 16.37 -16.56
CA PRO A 53 -25.50 16.61 -17.86
C PRO A 53 -24.97 15.63 -18.92
N SER A 54 -25.85 15.13 -19.79
CA SER A 54 -25.52 14.19 -20.87
C SER A 54 -24.53 14.74 -21.91
N THR A 55 -24.13 16.01 -21.79
CA THR A 55 -23.11 16.65 -22.61
C THR A 55 -21.70 16.22 -22.23
N TYR A 56 -21.48 15.71 -21.02
CA TYR A 56 -20.20 15.14 -20.62
C TYR A 56 -20.13 13.69 -21.06
N ALA A 57 -19.19 13.40 -21.98
CA ALA A 57 -18.89 12.03 -22.37
C ALA A 57 -18.21 11.28 -21.21
N GLN A 58 -18.36 9.96 -21.19
CA GLN A 58 -17.63 9.10 -20.27
C GLN A 58 -16.12 9.36 -20.36
N GLY A 59 -15.46 9.34 -19.21
CA GLY A 59 -14.04 9.67 -19.11
C GLY A 59 -13.76 11.18 -19.18
N ASN A 60 -14.77 12.06 -19.24
CA ASN A 60 -14.52 13.50 -19.20
C ASN A 60 -14.16 13.99 -17.78
N CYS A 61 -13.16 14.88 -17.68
CA CYS A 61 -12.71 15.49 -16.43
C CYS A 61 -13.84 16.16 -15.62
N GLY A 62 -14.89 16.65 -16.28
CA GLY A 62 -16.05 17.27 -15.64
C GLY A 62 -16.85 16.32 -14.73
N HIS A 63 -16.68 15.00 -14.84
CA HIS A 63 -17.26 14.07 -13.88
C HIS A 63 -16.59 14.15 -12.50
N CYS A 64 -15.32 14.55 -12.43
CA CYS A 64 -14.55 14.63 -11.18
C CYS A 64 -14.36 16.07 -10.69
N HIS A 65 -14.24 17.03 -11.62
CA HIS A 65 -13.99 18.43 -11.33
C HIS A 65 -15.24 19.29 -11.49
N GLU A 66 -15.44 20.22 -10.56
CA GLU A 66 -16.42 21.29 -10.75
C GLU A 66 -15.82 22.39 -11.65
N GLN A 67 -16.37 22.56 -12.84
CA GLN A 67 -15.82 23.45 -13.88
C GLN A 67 -16.34 24.91 -13.79
N HIS A 68 -17.08 25.27 -12.73
CA HIS A 68 -17.87 26.49 -12.70
C HIS A 68 -17.42 27.59 -11.71
N GLU A 69 -16.41 27.39 -10.86
CA GLU A 69 -15.84 28.47 -10.04
C GLU A 69 -14.33 28.65 -10.25
N ALA A 70 -13.90 29.92 -10.32
CA ALA A 70 -12.57 30.35 -10.76
C ALA A 70 -11.43 29.67 -9.97
N ALA A 71 -10.60 28.95 -10.72
CA ALA A 71 -9.44 28.20 -10.29
C ALA A 71 -8.52 29.00 -9.34
N LYS A 72 -8.37 28.50 -8.11
CA LYS A 72 -7.16 28.69 -7.31
C LYS A 72 -6.38 27.37 -7.35
N SER A 73 -5.21 27.40 -8.00
CA SER A 73 -4.08 26.45 -7.89
C SER A 73 -4.40 25.03 -7.41
N GLY A 74 -4.50 24.08 -8.35
CA GLY A 74 -4.82 22.67 -8.12
C GLY A 74 -6.32 22.44 -8.32
N LEU A 75 -6.74 22.00 -9.50
CA LEU A 75 -8.15 21.82 -9.86
C LEU A 75 -8.82 20.82 -8.91
N LEU A 76 -9.54 21.35 -7.94
CA LEU A 76 -10.17 20.64 -6.83
C LEU A 76 -11.28 19.70 -7.32
N PHE A 77 -11.41 18.55 -6.66
CA PHE A 77 -12.71 17.89 -6.54
C PHE A 77 -13.68 18.88 -5.86
N ALA A 78 -14.92 18.99 -6.36
CA ALA A 78 -15.95 19.93 -5.86
C ALA A 78 -16.12 19.93 -4.32
N THR A 79 -15.93 18.76 -3.70
CA THR A 79 -15.84 18.53 -2.25
C THR A 79 -14.78 17.48 -2.00
N ASN A 80 -13.57 17.90 -1.60
CA ASN A 80 -12.42 16.99 -1.62
C ASN A 80 -12.37 16.02 -0.43
N PHE A 81 -12.18 16.54 0.78
CA PHE A 81 -12.20 15.79 2.03
C PHE A 81 -12.83 16.64 3.13
N SER A 82 -13.72 16.08 3.94
CA SER A 82 -14.47 16.82 4.96
C SER A 82 -13.64 17.20 6.20
N GLY A 83 -12.42 16.67 6.31
CA GLY A 83 -11.58 16.80 7.51
C GLY A 83 -12.00 15.86 8.64
N LYS A 84 -12.84 14.86 8.36
CA LYS A 84 -13.33 13.92 9.37
C LYS A 84 -12.19 13.11 9.97
N MET A 85 -12.04 13.22 11.29
CA MET A 85 -10.89 12.70 12.03
C MET A 85 -10.88 11.19 12.22
N THR A 86 -12.02 10.50 12.16
CA THR A 86 -12.14 9.04 12.35
C THR A 86 -13.30 8.50 11.53
N ASN A 87 -13.32 7.19 11.30
CA ASN A 87 -14.48 6.50 10.75
C ASN A 87 -15.68 6.54 11.76
N PRO A 88 -16.92 6.20 11.34
CA PRO A 88 -17.33 5.77 10.00
C PRO A 88 -17.37 6.94 9.01
N TYR A 89 -16.75 6.79 7.84
CA TYR A 89 -16.83 7.71 6.72
C TYR A 89 -18.11 7.50 5.88
N THR A 90 -18.52 8.55 5.18
CA THR A 90 -19.67 8.58 4.26
C THR A 90 -19.24 9.14 2.90
N ALA A 91 -20.10 9.02 1.88
CA ALA A 91 -19.88 9.59 0.54
C ALA A 91 -19.48 11.08 0.53
N ALA A 92 -20.00 11.85 1.51
CA ALA A 92 -19.75 13.28 1.62
C ALA A 92 -18.37 13.59 2.24
N ASP A 93 -17.73 12.61 2.88
CA ASP A 93 -16.47 12.80 3.58
C ASP A 93 -15.26 12.80 2.64
N ASN A 94 -15.35 12.13 1.48
CA ASN A 94 -14.26 12.05 0.52
C ASN A 94 -14.81 11.96 -0.91
N ALA A 95 -14.28 12.77 -1.83
CA ALA A 95 -14.68 12.75 -3.25
C ALA A 95 -14.63 11.35 -3.87
N CYS A 96 -13.61 10.54 -3.55
CA CYS A 96 -13.46 9.18 -4.04
C CYS A 96 -14.63 8.29 -3.61
N PHE A 97 -15.16 8.46 -2.40
CA PHE A 97 -16.26 7.65 -1.88
C PHE A 97 -17.58 7.90 -2.61
N GLN A 98 -17.75 9.02 -3.33
CA GLN A 98 -18.95 9.21 -4.15
C GLN A 98 -19.07 8.16 -5.25
N CYS A 99 -17.95 7.66 -5.77
CA CYS A 99 -17.90 6.62 -6.81
C CYS A 99 -17.49 5.24 -6.27
N HIS A 100 -16.68 5.19 -5.21
CA HIS A 100 -16.15 3.96 -4.63
C HIS A 100 -16.89 3.52 -3.36
N GLN A 101 -18.21 3.47 -3.46
CA GLN A 101 -19.15 2.97 -2.44
C GLN A 101 -20.23 2.11 -3.08
N ASP A 102 -21.01 1.39 -2.27
CA ASP A 102 -22.16 0.59 -2.73
C ASP A 102 -23.20 1.40 -3.50
N ALA A 103 -23.64 2.53 -2.93
CA ALA A 103 -24.53 3.49 -3.59
C ALA A 103 -23.74 4.41 -4.54
N SER A 104 -23.00 3.82 -5.47
CA SER A 104 -22.06 4.52 -6.34
C SER A 104 -22.76 5.55 -7.23
N SER A 105 -22.13 6.72 -7.37
CA SER A 105 -22.49 7.72 -8.39
C SER A 105 -22.05 7.31 -9.79
N GLN A 106 -21.14 6.33 -9.92
CA GLN A 106 -20.68 5.81 -11.19
C GLN A 106 -21.77 4.99 -11.85
N SER A 107 -22.05 5.27 -13.12
CA SER A 107 -22.92 4.45 -13.95
C SER A 107 -22.36 3.04 -14.08
N GLY A 108 -23.17 2.04 -13.73
CA GLY A 108 -22.75 0.63 -13.68
C GLY A 108 -22.06 0.22 -12.38
N GLY A 109 -21.80 1.16 -11.47
CA GLY A 109 -21.12 0.91 -10.19
C GLY A 109 -19.64 0.59 -10.33
N ILE A 110 -18.95 0.50 -9.18
CA ILE A 110 -17.57 0.02 -9.09
C ILE A 110 -17.49 -0.92 -7.90
N THR A 111 -16.94 -2.11 -8.12
CA THR A 111 -16.64 -3.05 -7.04
C THR A 111 -15.14 -3.02 -6.78
N ASN A 112 -14.73 -2.64 -5.58
CA ASN A 112 -13.34 -2.62 -5.14
C ASN A 112 -13.19 -3.50 -3.91
N ASN A 113 -12.76 -4.75 -4.14
CA ASN A 113 -12.53 -5.66 -3.04
C ASN A 113 -11.21 -5.33 -2.34
N ASN A 114 -11.06 -5.76 -1.09
CA ASN A 114 -9.80 -5.71 -0.37
C ASN A 114 -8.71 -6.55 -1.08
N TYR A 115 -7.44 -6.37 -0.69
CA TYR A 115 -6.29 -6.99 -1.35
C TYR A 115 -6.40 -8.51 -1.30
N SER A 116 -6.75 -9.09 -0.14
CA SER A 116 -6.88 -10.53 0.02
C SER A 116 -7.85 -11.16 -0.98
N ALA A 117 -8.90 -10.45 -1.39
CA ALA A 117 -9.85 -10.96 -2.37
C ALA A 117 -9.43 -10.67 -3.81
N THR A 118 -8.91 -9.46 -4.09
CA THR A 118 -8.53 -9.07 -5.45
C THR A 118 -7.29 -9.82 -5.95
N PHE A 119 -6.29 -9.98 -5.09
CA PHE A 119 -4.98 -10.55 -5.43
C PHE A 119 -4.66 -11.84 -4.66
N GLY A 120 -5.31 -12.05 -3.51
CA GLY A 120 -5.14 -13.27 -2.74
C GLY A 120 -6.14 -14.38 -3.06
N GLY A 121 -7.26 -14.09 -3.74
CA GLY A 121 -8.32 -15.06 -4.04
C GLY A 121 -9.31 -15.34 -2.91
N ALA A 122 -9.14 -14.70 -1.76
CA ALA A 122 -10.02 -14.88 -0.61
C ALA A 122 -11.43 -14.31 -0.86
N THR A 123 -12.35 -14.62 0.05
CA THR A 123 -13.64 -13.93 0.09
C THR A 123 -13.44 -12.47 0.50
N ALA A 124 -14.13 -11.55 -0.18
CA ALA A 124 -14.04 -10.12 0.13
C ALA A 124 -14.61 -9.80 1.52
N GLU A 125 -13.89 -8.96 2.27
CA GLU A 125 -14.39 -8.37 3.52
C GLU A 125 -15.13 -7.04 3.30
N SER A 126 -14.83 -6.40 2.17
CA SER A 126 -15.39 -5.13 1.73
C SER A 126 -15.48 -5.16 0.21
N ASP A 127 -16.61 -4.73 -0.35
CA ASP A 127 -16.82 -4.68 -1.80
C ASP A 127 -16.60 -3.27 -2.38
N SER A 128 -16.31 -2.28 -1.51
CA SER A 128 -16.02 -0.90 -1.88
C SER A 128 -14.86 -0.31 -1.07
N ILE A 129 -14.23 0.75 -1.59
CA ILE A 129 -13.14 1.44 -0.89
C ILE A 129 -13.66 2.11 0.39
N MET A 130 -14.87 2.70 0.34
CA MET A 130 -15.47 3.31 1.53
C MET A 130 -15.71 2.27 2.63
N ASP A 131 -16.17 1.07 2.28
CA ASP A 131 -16.38 -0.01 3.26
C ASP A 131 -15.06 -0.51 3.84
N ALA A 132 -14.00 -0.58 3.02
CA ALA A 132 -12.66 -0.92 3.50
C ALA A 132 -12.16 0.08 4.56
N PHE A 133 -12.32 1.39 4.33
CA PHE A 133 -11.96 2.42 5.33
C PHE A 133 -12.92 2.47 6.54
N ASN A 134 -14.05 1.78 6.48
CA ASN A 134 -15.01 1.65 7.58
C ASN A 134 -14.86 0.33 8.36
N GLN A 135 -13.82 -0.45 8.08
CA GLN A 135 -13.48 -1.64 8.86
C GLN A 135 -12.94 -1.29 10.26
N SER A 136 -12.78 -2.33 11.10
CA SER A 136 -12.30 -2.22 12.48
C SER A 136 -10.93 -1.56 12.60
N SER A 137 -10.03 -1.80 11.64
CA SER A 137 -8.78 -1.06 11.48
C SER A 137 -8.68 -0.54 10.04
N TYR A 138 -8.10 0.63 9.89
CA TYR A 138 -7.98 1.33 8.61
C TYR A 138 -6.79 2.30 8.67
N HIS A 139 -6.25 2.66 7.50
CA HIS A 139 -5.36 3.82 7.42
C HIS A 139 -6.21 5.08 7.55
N ASN A 140 -6.01 5.83 8.64
CA ASN A 140 -6.83 7.00 8.91
C ASN A 140 -6.61 8.10 7.85
N LEU A 141 -7.68 8.49 7.16
CA LEU A 141 -7.62 9.47 6.08
C LEU A 141 -7.26 10.88 6.56
N TYR A 142 -7.66 11.26 7.76
CA TYR A 142 -7.26 12.55 8.33
C TYR A 142 -5.75 12.57 8.61
N ASP A 143 -5.21 11.55 9.26
CA ASP A 143 -3.78 11.45 9.54
C ASP A 143 -2.96 11.36 8.25
N ILE A 144 -3.42 10.63 7.24
CA ILE A 144 -2.80 10.61 5.90
C ILE A 144 -2.75 12.03 5.34
N GLN A 145 -3.88 12.75 5.32
CA GLN A 145 -3.91 14.12 4.79
C GLN A 145 -2.94 15.04 5.56
N GLN A 146 -2.97 14.99 6.89
CA GLN A 146 -2.09 15.82 7.71
C GLN A 146 -0.61 15.51 7.44
N TYR A 147 -0.28 14.22 7.25
CA TYR A 147 1.07 13.78 6.97
C TYR A 147 1.54 14.20 5.57
N ILE A 148 0.79 13.87 4.51
CA ILE A 148 1.25 14.15 3.14
C ILE A 148 1.40 15.64 2.85
N THR A 149 0.56 16.47 3.48
CA THR A 149 0.58 17.94 3.33
C THR A 149 1.61 18.63 4.23
N GLY A 150 2.29 17.89 5.12
CA GLY A 150 3.22 18.45 6.09
C GLY A 150 2.58 19.22 7.24
N SER A 151 1.25 19.13 7.40
CA SER A 151 0.54 19.75 8.53
C SER A 151 0.86 19.06 9.86
N ARG A 152 1.30 17.79 9.81
CA ARG A 152 1.73 17.01 10.98
C ARG A 152 2.77 15.95 10.61
N GLY A 153 3.70 15.66 11.53
CA GLY A 153 4.76 14.69 11.31
C GLY A 153 6.06 15.32 10.84
N THR A 154 7.01 14.52 10.36
CA THR A 154 8.34 15.02 9.91
C THR A 154 8.53 15.04 8.41
N LYS A 155 7.72 14.31 7.63
CA LYS A 155 7.78 14.31 6.17
C LYS A 155 6.67 15.18 5.59
N SER A 156 7.00 15.95 4.57
CA SER A 156 6.07 16.73 3.75
C SER A 156 6.48 16.51 2.31
N PHE A 157 5.51 16.25 1.44
CA PHE A 157 5.74 16.07 0.01
C PHE A 157 5.41 17.39 -0.70
N SER A 158 6.36 17.91 -1.49
CA SER A 158 6.27 19.25 -2.08
C SER A 158 5.05 19.48 -2.99
N ASN A 159 4.44 18.40 -3.47
CA ASN A 159 3.38 18.45 -4.47
C ASN A 159 1.97 18.40 -3.87
N PHE A 160 1.85 18.37 -2.54
CA PHE A 160 0.55 18.23 -1.85
C PHE A 160 0.20 19.51 -1.11
N SER A 161 -0.86 20.19 -1.55
CA SER A 161 -1.42 21.33 -0.82
C SER A 161 -2.35 20.85 0.31
N ALA A 162 -2.59 21.72 1.30
CA ALA A 162 -3.50 21.41 2.42
C ALA A 162 -4.93 21.01 2.00
N LEU A 163 -5.32 21.28 0.75
CA LEU A 163 -6.64 20.94 0.23
C LEU A 163 -6.67 19.60 -0.52
N TYR A 164 -5.57 18.85 -0.60
CA TYR A 164 -5.51 17.59 -1.34
C TYR A 164 -6.33 16.48 -0.67
N ASN A 165 -6.77 15.52 -1.48
CA ASN A 165 -7.47 14.34 -1.00
C ASN A 165 -6.46 13.43 -0.31
N PRO A 166 -6.78 12.82 0.84
CA PRO A 166 -5.89 11.83 1.44
C PRO A 166 -5.66 10.60 0.56
N CYS A 167 -6.67 10.16 -0.21
CA CYS A 167 -6.50 9.07 -1.18
C CYS A 167 -5.49 9.44 -2.27
N SER A 168 -5.36 10.73 -2.59
CA SER A 168 -4.33 11.20 -3.51
C SER A 168 -2.92 11.04 -2.96
N GLY A 169 -2.71 10.78 -1.67
CA GLY A 169 -1.37 10.46 -1.17
C GLY A 169 -0.78 9.19 -1.79
N CYS A 170 -1.64 8.25 -2.21
CA CYS A 170 -1.24 6.93 -2.72
C CYS A 170 -1.73 6.66 -4.15
N HIS A 171 -2.61 7.52 -4.67
CA HIS A 171 -3.24 7.34 -5.98
C HIS A 171 -3.31 8.67 -6.74
N ASN A 172 -2.62 8.79 -7.86
CA ASN A 172 -2.87 9.88 -8.78
C ASN A 172 -4.05 9.50 -9.69
N ALA A 173 -5.22 10.09 -9.47
CA ALA A 173 -6.43 9.77 -10.24
C ALA A 173 -6.28 10.04 -11.75
N HIS A 174 -5.32 10.89 -12.15
CA HIS A 174 -5.03 11.14 -13.55
C HIS A 174 -4.18 10.03 -14.20
N LEU A 175 -3.58 9.14 -13.40
CA LEU A 175 -2.71 8.06 -13.85
C LEU A 175 -3.32 6.68 -13.60
N ALA A 176 -3.98 6.54 -12.44
CA ALA A 176 -4.43 5.26 -11.89
C ALA A 176 -5.18 4.45 -12.94
N LYS A 177 -4.71 3.22 -13.15
CA LYS A 177 -5.24 2.27 -14.12
C LYS A 177 -6.27 1.34 -13.47
N ALA A 178 -6.67 0.26 -14.15
CA ALA A 178 -7.76 -0.60 -13.68
C ALA A 178 -7.26 -2.00 -13.30
N ASN A 179 -6.29 -2.10 -12.38
CA ASN A 179 -5.65 -3.38 -11.97
C ASN A 179 -6.62 -4.53 -11.71
N LYS A 180 -7.80 -4.29 -11.13
CA LYS A 180 -8.80 -5.34 -10.91
C LYS A 180 -9.25 -6.04 -12.21
N ARG A 181 -9.24 -5.32 -13.34
CA ARG A 181 -9.57 -5.89 -14.66
C ARG A 181 -8.49 -6.83 -15.18
N SER A 182 -7.27 -6.75 -14.63
CA SER A 182 -6.12 -7.58 -15.01
C SER A 182 -5.19 -7.78 -13.80
N THR A 183 -5.59 -8.63 -12.85
CA THR A 183 -4.95 -8.77 -11.53
C THR A 183 -3.50 -9.30 -11.55
N GLY A 184 -3.04 -9.80 -12.70
CA GLY A 184 -1.67 -10.25 -12.95
C GLY A 184 -0.88 -9.35 -13.91
N ASP A 185 -1.38 -8.16 -14.22
CA ASP A 185 -0.71 -7.20 -15.10
C ASP A 185 -0.20 -5.99 -14.29
N PRO A 186 1.12 -5.89 -14.04
CA PRO A 186 1.69 -4.77 -13.30
C PRO A 186 1.46 -3.43 -13.98
N THR A 187 1.33 -3.40 -15.32
CA THR A 187 1.14 -2.15 -16.08
C THR A 187 -0.21 -1.48 -15.82
N GLU A 188 -1.14 -2.20 -15.19
CA GLU A 188 -2.45 -1.72 -14.79
C GLU A 188 -2.50 -1.22 -13.32
N THR A 189 -1.35 -0.96 -12.70
CA THR A 189 -1.26 -0.45 -11.31
C THR A 189 -2.08 0.83 -11.06
N VAL A 190 -2.60 0.95 -9.85
CA VAL A 190 -3.39 2.11 -9.38
C VAL A 190 -2.55 3.08 -8.55
N MET A 191 -1.31 2.71 -8.25
CA MET A 191 -0.51 3.36 -7.23
C MET A 191 0.39 4.40 -7.85
N SER A 192 0.56 5.51 -7.14
CA SER A 192 1.67 6.44 -7.33
C SER A 192 2.25 6.79 -5.97
N LYS A 193 3.58 6.82 -5.87
CA LYS A 193 4.24 7.14 -4.60
C LYS A 193 4.00 8.60 -4.25
N PRO A 194 3.78 8.97 -2.98
CA PRO A 194 3.71 10.39 -2.64
C PRO A 194 5.01 11.14 -2.93
N SER A 195 6.19 10.50 -2.85
CA SER A 195 7.47 11.11 -3.28
C SER A 195 7.63 11.23 -4.79
N ASP A 196 6.89 10.46 -5.58
CA ASP A 196 6.96 10.42 -7.04
C ASP A 196 5.55 10.36 -7.64
N HIS A 197 4.75 11.37 -7.31
CA HIS A 197 3.30 11.30 -7.47
C HIS A 197 2.82 11.41 -8.93
N GLU A 198 3.71 11.83 -9.83
CA GLU A 198 3.43 12.00 -11.26
C GLU A 198 3.78 10.77 -12.10
N ASN A 199 4.24 9.69 -11.46
CA ASN A 199 4.49 8.40 -12.10
C ASN A 199 3.66 7.30 -11.43
N LEU A 200 3.27 6.30 -12.22
CA LEU A 200 2.73 5.06 -11.66
C LEU A 200 3.86 4.31 -10.95
N TRP A 201 3.49 3.48 -9.97
CA TRP A 201 4.43 2.63 -9.24
C TRP A 201 4.08 1.16 -9.45
N GLY A 202 5.06 0.41 -9.92
CA GLY A 202 4.95 -1.02 -10.16
C GLY A 202 4.45 -1.37 -11.55
N ASP A 203 4.46 -0.44 -12.50
CA ASP A 203 4.16 -0.67 -13.93
C ASP A 203 5.41 -0.94 -14.77
N ASP A 204 6.60 -0.67 -14.23
CA ASP A 204 7.85 -0.84 -14.96
C ASP A 204 8.44 -2.26 -14.81
N ASN A 205 8.34 -3.05 -15.89
CA ASN A 205 8.92 -4.38 -15.95
C ASN A 205 10.46 -4.36 -15.92
N GLY A 206 11.06 -5.05 -14.95
CA GLY A 206 12.52 -5.22 -14.83
C GLY A 206 13.26 -4.11 -14.06
N THR A 207 12.54 -3.23 -13.38
CA THR A 207 13.10 -2.18 -12.52
C THR A 207 13.00 -2.56 -11.04
N THR A 208 13.36 -1.62 -10.16
CA THR A 208 13.19 -1.75 -8.71
C THR A 208 11.74 -1.67 -8.25
N GLU A 209 10.79 -1.46 -9.15
CA GLU A 209 9.38 -1.26 -8.84
C GLU A 209 8.56 -2.54 -8.69
N LEU A 210 9.13 -3.69 -9.05
CA LEU A 210 8.53 -5.01 -8.87
C LEU A 210 9.31 -5.81 -7.83
N MET A 211 8.66 -6.82 -7.25
CA MET A 211 9.30 -7.71 -6.27
C MET A 211 10.41 -8.56 -6.87
N THR A 212 10.55 -8.64 -8.21
CA THR A 212 11.74 -9.21 -8.88
C THR A 212 13.05 -8.54 -8.48
N SER A 213 13.00 -7.30 -7.97
CA SER A 213 14.18 -6.60 -7.45
C SER A 213 14.84 -7.31 -6.27
N TYR A 214 14.11 -8.16 -5.55
CA TYR A 214 14.63 -9.03 -4.49
C TYR A 214 15.19 -10.37 -4.99
N GLY A 215 15.26 -10.58 -6.31
CA GLY A 215 15.82 -11.79 -6.91
C GLY A 215 15.08 -13.05 -6.45
N THR A 216 15.83 -14.01 -5.91
CA THR A 216 15.28 -15.26 -5.35
C THR A 216 14.84 -15.14 -3.89
N GLY A 217 15.05 -13.98 -3.25
CA GLY A 217 14.68 -13.77 -1.85
C GLY A 217 13.18 -13.59 -1.64
N TYR A 218 12.46 -13.02 -2.61
CA TYR A 218 11.01 -12.90 -2.52
C TYR A 218 10.30 -14.21 -2.88
N GLN A 219 9.49 -14.71 -1.95
CA GLN A 219 8.62 -15.86 -2.15
C GLN A 219 7.16 -15.42 -1.92
N PRO A 220 6.37 -15.26 -3.00
CA PRO A 220 4.95 -14.96 -2.86
C PRO A 220 4.23 -16.08 -2.10
N PRO A 221 3.20 -15.75 -1.29
CA PRO A 221 2.37 -16.74 -0.63
C PRO A 221 1.48 -17.51 -1.64
N LEU A 222 0.92 -18.63 -1.19
CA LEU A 222 -0.11 -19.36 -1.93
C LEU A 222 -1.38 -18.53 -2.06
N TYR A 223 -1.96 -18.60 -3.26
CA TYR A 223 -3.29 -18.08 -3.56
C TYR A 223 -4.36 -18.87 -2.83
N ASP A 224 -5.40 -18.21 -2.33
CA ASP A 224 -6.46 -18.79 -1.51
C ASP A 224 -7.15 -19.98 -2.19
N GLY A 225 -7.34 -21.05 -1.42
CA GLY A 225 -7.86 -22.32 -1.92
C GLY A 225 -6.89 -23.14 -2.78
N SER A 226 -5.65 -22.67 -3.00
CA SER A 226 -4.62 -23.40 -3.73
C SER A 226 -3.57 -24.00 -2.82
N SER A 227 -3.02 -25.14 -3.23
CA SER A 227 -1.86 -25.77 -2.57
C SER A 227 -0.56 -25.61 -3.36
N THR A 228 -0.59 -24.96 -4.53
CA THR A 228 0.58 -24.82 -5.41
C THR A 228 0.67 -23.49 -6.15
N LEU A 229 -0.48 -22.86 -6.46
CA LEU A 229 -0.52 -21.61 -7.21
C LEU A 229 -0.29 -20.44 -6.26
N LEU A 230 0.53 -19.50 -6.71
CA LEU A 230 1.01 -18.38 -5.93
C LEU A 230 0.23 -17.10 -6.27
N GLU A 231 0.15 -16.18 -5.32
CA GLU A 231 -0.33 -14.80 -5.51
C GLU A 231 0.54 -14.03 -6.53
N PRO A 232 0.03 -12.98 -7.23
CA PRO A 232 -1.24 -12.28 -6.99
C PRO A 232 -2.42 -12.71 -7.88
N ASP A 233 -2.24 -13.64 -8.82
CA ASP A 233 -3.32 -14.02 -9.74
C ASP A 233 -3.73 -15.49 -9.69
N GLY A 234 -2.99 -16.31 -8.93
CA GLY A 234 -3.27 -17.74 -8.84
C GLY A 234 -3.04 -18.48 -10.16
N LEU A 235 -2.25 -17.96 -11.10
CA LEU A 235 -2.05 -18.57 -12.42
C LEU A 235 -0.71 -19.30 -12.58
N SER A 236 0.22 -19.17 -11.63
CA SER A 236 1.57 -19.74 -11.71
C SER A 236 2.05 -20.30 -10.38
N THR A 237 2.84 -21.37 -10.44
CA THR A 237 3.60 -21.92 -9.30
C THR A 237 5.02 -21.34 -9.23
N SER A 238 5.42 -20.50 -10.19
CA SER A 238 6.77 -19.94 -10.29
C SER A 238 6.86 -18.64 -9.49
N ALA A 239 7.66 -18.64 -8.42
CA ALA A 239 7.92 -17.47 -7.59
C ALA A 239 8.45 -16.29 -8.42
N THR A 240 9.41 -16.53 -9.33
CA THR A 240 9.95 -15.48 -10.20
C THR A 240 8.89 -14.88 -11.13
N THR A 241 7.98 -15.70 -11.66
CA THR A 241 6.90 -15.20 -12.52
C THR A 241 5.95 -14.30 -11.74
N GLN A 242 5.59 -14.69 -10.53
CA GLN A 242 4.68 -13.90 -9.70
C GLN A 242 5.34 -12.67 -9.08
N ALA A 243 6.63 -12.74 -8.75
CA ALA A 243 7.43 -11.59 -8.37
C ALA A 243 7.38 -10.51 -9.47
N GLY A 244 7.37 -10.92 -10.74
CA GLY A 244 7.27 -10.04 -11.90
C GLY A 244 5.88 -9.44 -12.13
N LYS A 245 4.88 -9.85 -11.36
CA LYS A 245 3.52 -9.29 -11.39
C LYS A 245 3.17 -8.55 -10.10
N THR A 246 4.03 -8.62 -9.09
CA THR A 246 3.80 -8.03 -7.78
C THR A 246 4.59 -6.73 -7.69
N PRO A 247 3.92 -5.56 -7.57
CA PRO A 247 4.60 -4.32 -7.24
C PRO A 247 5.46 -4.46 -5.99
N ASN A 248 6.56 -3.72 -5.95
CA ASN A 248 7.42 -3.62 -4.78
C ASN A 248 6.71 -2.77 -3.72
N TYR A 249 5.78 -3.40 -3.01
CA TYR A 249 5.00 -2.78 -1.94
C TYR A 249 5.88 -2.37 -0.77
N ASN A 250 7.05 -3.00 -0.56
CA ASN A 250 7.99 -2.61 0.47
C ASN A 250 8.52 -1.20 0.20
N ALA A 251 9.03 -0.95 -1.01
CA ALA A 251 9.48 0.37 -1.41
C ALA A 251 8.35 1.40 -1.49
N PHE A 252 7.10 0.98 -1.75
CA PHE A 252 5.93 1.84 -1.70
C PHE A 252 5.58 2.27 -0.26
N CYS A 253 5.40 1.30 0.64
CA CYS A 253 5.03 1.54 2.02
C CYS A 253 6.13 2.31 2.77
N THR A 254 7.40 2.00 2.51
CA THR A 254 8.55 2.64 3.18
C THR A 254 8.82 4.08 2.73
N ASP A 255 8.14 4.55 1.67
CA ASP A 255 8.10 5.97 1.36
C ASP A 255 7.49 6.77 2.53
N CYS A 256 6.51 6.16 3.22
CA CYS A 256 5.93 6.74 4.44
C CYS A 256 6.49 6.09 5.72
N HIS A 257 6.50 4.76 5.80
CA HIS A 257 6.84 4.02 7.01
C HIS A 257 8.32 3.61 7.04
N ASN A 258 9.16 4.38 7.72
CA ASN A 258 10.59 4.07 7.83
C ASN A 258 11.18 4.53 9.16
N SER A 259 12.51 4.53 9.25
CA SER A 259 13.25 4.73 10.49
C SER A 259 13.28 6.19 10.95
N THR A 260 12.90 7.13 10.08
CA THR A 260 13.05 8.57 10.31
C THR A 260 11.72 9.34 10.31
N ASN A 261 10.73 8.83 9.57
CA ASN A 261 9.43 9.47 9.43
C ASN A 261 8.59 9.30 10.71
N VAL A 262 8.22 10.43 11.32
CA VAL A 262 7.31 10.46 12.45
C VAL A 262 5.90 10.69 11.92
N ILE A 263 5.05 9.68 12.12
CA ILE A 263 3.63 9.70 11.75
C ILE A 263 2.83 9.67 13.04
N TYR A 264 1.88 10.60 13.21
CA TYR A 264 0.97 10.56 14.35
C TYR A 264 -0.31 9.81 13.98
N SER A 265 -0.79 8.96 14.90
CA SER A 265 -2.11 8.33 14.78
C SER A 265 -3.09 8.95 15.77
N THR A 266 -4.19 9.47 15.22
CA THR A 266 -5.32 10.03 15.97
C THR A 266 -6.03 8.95 16.77
N GLU A 267 -6.24 7.76 16.19
CA GLU A 267 -6.81 6.59 16.87
C GLU A 267 -6.00 6.17 18.10
N LEU A 268 -4.67 6.15 17.99
CA LEU A 268 -3.79 5.68 19.06
C LEU A 268 -3.39 6.78 20.04
N GLY A 269 -3.68 8.05 19.72
CA GLY A 269 -3.29 9.19 20.53
C GLY A 269 -1.77 9.35 20.69
N ARG A 270 -0.97 8.83 19.75
CA ARG A 270 0.50 8.81 19.82
C ARG A 270 1.14 8.69 18.45
N ASN A 271 2.46 8.90 18.40
CA ASN A 271 3.24 8.57 17.20
C ASN A 271 3.27 7.05 16.97
N LEU A 272 3.19 6.67 15.70
CA LEU A 272 3.49 5.32 15.25
C LEU A 272 4.97 5.01 15.53
N ARG A 273 5.26 3.72 15.73
CA ARG A 273 6.64 3.28 15.88
C ARG A 273 7.31 3.34 14.51
N THR A 274 8.50 3.92 14.47
CA THR A 274 9.38 3.82 13.30
C THR A 274 10.01 2.43 13.27
N PHE A 275 10.42 2.01 12.08
CA PHE A 275 11.12 0.75 11.87
C PHE A 275 12.08 0.88 10.69
N ASN A 276 13.07 0.00 10.58
CA ASN A 276 14.01 0.03 9.47
C ASN A 276 13.88 -1.26 8.67
N TRP A 277 13.29 -1.19 7.47
CA TRP A 277 13.07 -2.36 6.60
C TRP A 277 14.33 -3.22 6.40
N SER A 278 15.49 -2.58 6.34
CA SER A 278 16.77 -3.27 6.17
C SER A 278 17.24 -4.08 7.39
N LEU A 279 16.55 -3.95 8.53
CA LEU A 279 16.83 -4.61 9.81
C LEU A 279 15.64 -5.48 10.27
N GLU A 280 14.60 -5.62 9.45
CA GLU A 280 13.43 -6.41 9.80
C GLU A 280 13.66 -7.89 9.46
N VAL A 281 13.30 -8.79 10.38
CA VAL A 281 13.45 -10.26 10.24
C VAL A 281 12.61 -10.84 9.10
N HIS A 282 11.53 -10.16 8.69
CA HIS A 282 10.76 -10.49 7.48
C HIS A 282 10.97 -9.46 6.35
N GLY A 283 11.94 -8.56 6.52
CA GLY A 283 12.38 -7.58 5.54
C GLY A 283 13.66 -8.00 4.87
N GLU A 284 14.70 -7.14 4.89
CA GLU A 284 15.98 -7.46 4.22
C GLU A 284 17.08 -7.94 5.17
N ASP A 285 16.81 -7.98 6.48
CA ASP A 285 17.77 -8.58 7.40
C ASP A 285 17.75 -10.10 7.26
N THR A 286 18.82 -10.74 7.73
CA THR A 286 18.87 -12.19 7.73
C THR A 286 17.79 -12.70 8.68
N ALA A 287 16.78 -13.35 8.12
CA ALA A 287 15.79 -14.14 8.86
C ALA A 287 16.42 -15.41 9.46
N SER A 288 17.65 -15.32 9.97
CA SER A 288 18.42 -16.48 10.43
C SER A 288 17.88 -16.88 11.79
N ASP A 289 17.46 -18.13 11.92
CA ASP A 289 17.80 -18.82 13.15
C ASP A 289 19.33 -18.82 13.23
N ASP A 290 19.94 -18.60 14.39
CA ASP A 290 21.37 -18.86 14.49
C ASP A 290 21.59 -20.39 14.50
N SER A 291 21.23 -21.09 13.41
CA SER A 291 21.56 -22.51 13.21
C SER A 291 22.97 -22.68 12.63
N SER A 292 23.63 -21.58 12.25
CA SER A 292 25.00 -21.62 11.74
C SER A 292 26.03 -22.08 12.79
N SER A 293 25.68 -22.02 14.08
CA SER A 293 26.46 -22.60 15.18
C SER A 293 26.14 -24.07 15.47
N TYR A 294 25.05 -24.64 14.96
CA TYR A 294 24.51 -25.92 15.43
C TYR A 294 24.73 -27.10 14.47
N SER A 295 25.98 -27.29 14.02
CA SER A 295 26.40 -28.51 13.31
C SER A 295 26.81 -29.67 14.25
N GLY A 296 26.60 -29.51 15.57
CA GLY A 296 27.25 -30.36 16.59
C GLY A 296 26.39 -31.39 17.32
N TRP A 297 25.05 -31.33 17.23
CA TRP A 297 24.17 -32.26 17.95
C TRP A 297 23.33 -33.06 16.95
N GLY A 298 23.57 -34.38 16.92
CA GLY A 298 22.97 -35.34 16.01
C GLY A 298 21.47 -35.60 16.21
N GLY A 299 20.66 -34.53 16.19
CA GLY A 299 19.23 -34.61 15.94
C GLY A 299 18.98 -34.84 14.46
N SER A 300 19.07 -36.10 14.02
CA SER A 300 18.55 -36.51 12.72
C SER A 300 17.02 -36.37 12.73
N GLY A 301 16.47 -35.29 12.19
CA GLY A 301 15.03 -35.11 12.07
C GLY A 301 14.70 -33.94 11.16
N SER A 302 14.10 -34.25 10.01
CA SER A 302 13.54 -33.35 9.01
C SER A 302 12.31 -32.61 9.55
N GLU A 303 12.47 -31.76 10.54
CA GLU A 303 11.37 -31.01 11.15
C GLU A 303 11.24 -29.68 10.42
N THR A 304 10.23 -29.58 9.55
CA THR A 304 10.01 -28.41 8.69
C THR A 304 9.50 -27.23 9.50
N GLU A 305 10.30 -26.17 9.66
CA GLU A 305 9.86 -24.92 10.26
C GLU A 305 8.88 -24.19 9.34
N MET A 306 9.07 -24.30 8.04
CA MET A 306 8.32 -23.55 7.03
C MET A 306 7.21 -24.39 6.38
N GLN A 307 6.07 -23.77 6.19
CA GLN A 307 5.00 -24.29 5.36
C GLN A 307 5.22 -23.87 3.91
N SER A 308 4.86 -24.76 2.98
CA SER A 308 4.84 -24.44 1.55
C SER A 308 4.08 -23.12 1.30
N PRO A 309 4.57 -22.23 0.42
CA PRO A 309 5.64 -22.42 -0.56
C PRO A 309 7.03 -22.09 -0.01
N TYR A 310 7.12 -21.74 1.26
CA TYR A 310 8.37 -21.52 1.95
C TYR A 310 9.04 -22.85 2.31
N SER A 311 10.35 -22.82 2.47
CA SER A 311 11.22 -23.98 2.64
C SER A 311 12.36 -23.64 3.59
N ASP A 312 12.68 -24.57 4.48
CA ASP A 312 13.76 -24.42 5.45
C ASP A 312 15.14 -24.21 4.79
N SER A 313 15.32 -24.71 3.57
CA SER A 313 16.55 -24.53 2.80
C SER A 313 16.91 -23.07 2.53
N ASN A 314 15.95 -22.16 2.69
CA ASN A 314 16.06 -20.74 2.42
C ASN A 314 15.81 -19.88 3.67
N LEU A 315 15.83 -20.46 4.88
CA LEU A 315 15.83 -19.69 6.13
C LEU A 315 16.94 -18.64 6.09
N GLY A 316 16.69 -17.47 6.66
CA GLY A 316 17.62 -16.35 6.53
C GLY A 316 17.52 -15.53 5.26
N SER A 317 16.89 -16.04 4.20
CA SER A 317 16.94 -15.39 2.87
C SER A 317 15.61 -14.91 2.32
N TYR A 318 14.51 -15.16 3.03
CA TYR A 318 13.18 -14.73 2.60
C TYR A 318 12.94 -13.25 2.86
N VAL A 319 12.48 -12.55 1.83
CA VAL A 319 11.90 -11.22 1.90
C VAL A 319 10.39 -11.38 1.70
N LEU A 320 9.59 -10.80 2.58
CA LEU A 320 8.14 -10.69 2.38
C LEU A 320 7.78 -9.34 1.78
N SER A 321 6.68 -9.30 1.02
CA SER A 321 6.01 -8.06 0.66
C SER A 321 5.16 -7.58 1.84
N CYS A 322 5.06 -6.27 2.05
CA CYS A 322 4.16 -5.69 3.04
C CYS A 322 2.71 -6.19 2.86
N MET A 323 2.27 -6.38 1.61
CA MET A 323 0.92 -6.84 1.26
C MET A 323 0.77 -8.37 1.31
N ASP A 324 1.81 -9.14 1.63
CA ASP A 324 1.65 -10.56 1.98
C ASP A 324 0.90 -10.70 3.30
N CYS A 325 1.01 -9.70 4.18
CA CYS A 325 0.40 -9.71 5.51
C CYS A 325 -0.65 -8.61 5.71
N HIS A 326 -0.52 -7.45 5.07
CA HIS A 326 -1.36 -6.28 5.37
C HIS A 326 -2.38 -5.93 4.29
N GLU A 327 -3.53 -5.42 4.73
CA GLU A 327 -4.52 -4.75 3.89
C GLU A 327 -4.21 -3.25 3.79
N PRO A 328 -4.18 -2.66 2.58
CA PRO A 328 -3.74 -1.27 2.40
C PRO A 328 -4.79 -0.22 2.77
N HIS A 329 -6.07 -0.57 2.80
CA HIS A 329 -7.15 0.39 3.12
C HIS A 329 -7.71 0.15 4.52
N GLY A 330 -8.20 -1.06 4.77
CA GLY A 330 -8.66 -1.48 6.09
C GLY A 330 -8.97 -2.97 6.15
N SER A 331 -9.11 -3.48 7.37
CA SER A 331 -9.43 -4.87 7.65
C SER A 331 -10.22 -5.01 8.95
N SER A 332 -11.00 -6.09 9.04
CA SER A 332 -11.66 -6.48 10.28
C SER A 332 -10.67 -6.82 11.41
N ASN A 333 -9.42 -7.18 11.08
CA ASN A 333 -8.34 -7.44 12.03
C ASN A 333 -7.73 -6.14 12.56
N ALA A 334 -7.34 -6.07 13.84
CA ALA A 334 -6.94 -4.81 14.48
C ALA A 334 -5.57 -4.21 14.08
N TYR A 335 -4.84 -4.89 13.22
CA TYR A 335 -3.49 -4.50 12.79
C TYR A 335 -3.37 -4.39 11.28
N LEU A 336 -4.50 -4.11 10.59
CA LEU A 336 -4.58 -4.11 9.13
C LEU A 336 -4.09 -5.43 8.54
N ILE A 337 -4.29 -6.55 9.24
CA ILE A 337 -3.82 -7.86 8.79
C ILE A 337 -4.85 -8.47 7.85
N ARG A 338 -4.40 -9.03 6.74
CA ARG A 338 -5.21 -9.77 5.77
C ARG A 338 -6.02 -10.87 6.42
N THR A 339 -7.20 -11.16 5.87
CA THR A 339 -8.03 -12.29 6.31
C THR A 339 -7.66 -13.61 5.69
N SER A 340 -6.80 -13.61 4.67
CA SER A 340 -6.14 -14.82 4.21
C SER A 340 -4.69 -14.51 3.89
N ILE A 341 -3.81 -15.36 4.42
CA ILE A 341 -2.37 -15.34 4.16
C ILE A 341 -1.98 -16.79 3.86
N ASN A 342 -1.23 -16.98 2.78
CA ASN A 342 -0.70 -18.27 2.36
C ASN A 342 -1.79 -19.37 2.27
N ALA A 343 -2.85 -19.08 1.51
CA ALA A 343 -4.04 -19.92 1.34
C ALA A 343 -4.81 -20.31 2.61
N GLY A 344 -4.53 -19.65 3.72
CA GLY A 344 -5.15 -19.94 5.01
C GLY A 344 -5.84 -18.73 5.59
N SER A 345 -7.07 -18.94 6.09
CA SER A 345 -7.81 -17.90 6.79
C SER A 345 -7.09 -17.44 8.05
N VAL A 346 -7.11 -16.12 8.25
CA VAL A 346 -6.53 -15.43 9.39
C VAL A 346 -7.64 -14.78 10.21
N SER A 347 -7.59 -15.00 11.51
CA SER A 347 -8.46 -14.38 12.51
C SER A 347 -7.60 -13.88 13.66
N LEU A 348 -7.52 -12.55 13.78
CA LEU A 348 -6.79 -11.89 14.86
C LEU A 348 -7.73 -10.88 15.54
N PRO A 349 -8.45 -11.29 16.60
CA PRO A 349 -9.36 -10.42 17.33
C PRO A 349 -8.64 -9.17 17.84
N SER A 350 -9.36 -8.05 17.87
CA SER A 350 -8.82 -6.80 18.39
C SER A 350 -8.33 -6.93 19.83
N GLY A 351 -7.12 -6.44 20.08
CA GLY A 351 -6.44 -6.54 21.37
C GLY A 351 -5.78 -7.90 21.65
N SER A 352 -5.83 -8.88 20.73
CA SER A 352 -5.08 -10.13 20.89
C SER A 352 -3.58 -9.88 20.76
N SER A 353 -2.83 -10.30 21.78
CA SER A 353 -1.37 -10.44 21.67
C SER A 353 -0.95 -11.79 21.07
N ASN A 354 -1.88 -12.75 20.95
CA ASN A 354 -1.60 -14.03 20.32
C ASN A 354 -1.75 -13.90 18.80
N TRP A 355 -0.60 -14.00 18.11
CA TRP A 355 -0.48 -13.96 16.64
C TRP A 355 -0.22 -15.34 16.04
N ASP A 356 -0.36 -16.42 16.82
CA ASP A 356 -0.09 -17.80 16.37
C ASP A 356 -0.85 -18.11 15.08
N ASN A 357 -2.10 -17.65 14.96
CA ASN A 357 -2.89 -17.87 13.75
C ASN A 357 -2.29 -17.18 12.50
N VAL A 358 -1.66 -16.01 12.64
CA VAL A 358 -0.95 -15.32 11.55
C VAL A 358 0.36 -16.04 11.26
N CYS A 359 1.20 -16.27 12.28
CA CYS A 359 2.52 -16.88 12.12
C CYS A 359 2.41 -18.32 11.56
N SER A 360 1.36 -19.05 11.96
CA SER A 360 1.04 -20.39 11.48
C SER A 360 0.73 -20.49 10.00
N ARG A 361 0.57 -19.37 9.29
CA ARG A 361 0.33 -19.39 7.85
C ARG A 361 1.60 -19.73 7.08
N CYS A 362 2.76 -19.36 7.62
CA CYS A 362 4.05 -19.61 6.99
C CYS A 362 4.94 -20.52 7.83
N HIS A 363 4.74 -20.57 9.15
CA HIS A 363 5.49 -21.44 10.05
C HIS A 363 4.67 -22.66 10.49
N ALA A 364 5.31 -23.80 10.68
CA ALA A 364 4.71 -24.99 11.26
C ALA A 364 4.46 -24.79 12.76
N VAL A 365 3.26 -24.35 13.13
CA VAL A 365 2.82 -24.35 14.55
C VAL A 365 2.51 -25.77 15.00
N ALA A 366 3.56 -26.48 15.39
CA ALA A 366 3.47 -27.62 16.27
C ALA A 366 4.38 -27.39 17.48
N SER A 367 4.41 -28.36 18.39
CA SER A 367 5.48 -28.54 19.39
C SER A 367 6.89 -28.28 18.85
N ASP A 368 7.07 -28.32 17.53
CA ASP A 368 8.31 -28.03 16.82
C ASP A 368 8.81 -26.60 16.89
N LEU A 369 7.97 -25.56 16.72
CA LEU A 369 8.45 -24.18 16.90
C LEU A 369 8.93 -23.96 18.34
N ARG A 370 8.22 -24.54 19.31
CA ARG A 370 8.63 -24.54 20.73
C ARG A 370 9.96 -25.26 20.93
N ASN A 371 10.12 -26.44 20.33
CA ASN A 371 11.35 -27.21 20.41
C ASN A 371 12.50 -26.53 19.67
N LEU A 372 12.26 -25.87 18.54
CA LEU A 372 13.24 -25.10 17.78
C LEU A 372 13.82 -23.96 18.61
N HIS A 373 12.97 -23.14 19.24
CA HIS A 373 13.41 -22.08 20.15
C HIS A 373 14.17 -22.61 21.39
N HIS A 374 13.94 -23.87 21.80
CA HIS A 374 14.74 -24.53 22.83
C HIS A 374 16.06 -25.10 22.27
N ARG A 375 16.09 -25.58 21.02
CA ARG A 375 17.26 -26.18 20.36
C ARG A 375 18.33 -25.16 19.98
N VAL A 376 17.94 -24.01 19.44
CA VAL A 376 18.86 -22.87 19.15
C VAL A 376 19.56 -22.37 20.43
N LYS A 377 19.07 -22.75 21.62
CA LYS A 377 19.39 -22.13 22.91
C LYS A 377 20.23 -23.00 23.85
N ASP A 378 20.63 -24.21 23.46
CA ASP A 378 21.68 -24.93 24.22
C ASP A 378 23.02 -24.17 24.26
N ASP A 379 23.11 -23.00 23.59
CA ASP A 379 24.24 -22.07 23.53
C ASP A 379 24.30 -21.02 24.68
N GLY A 380 23.36 -21.03 25.65
CA GLY A 380 23.57 -20.46 26.99
C GLY A 380 23.24 -18.98 27.26
N ASP A 381 22.77 -18.20 26.27
CA ASP A 381 22.63 -16.74 26.40
C ASP A 381 21.24 -16.21 26.85
N TYR A 382 20.23 -17.07 27.00
CA TYR A 382 18.88 -16.66 27.44
C TYR A 382 18.40 -17.48 28.64
N SER A 383 17.75 -16.83 29.60
CA SER A 383 17.09 -17.46 30.74
C SER A 383 15.70 -17.98 30.37
N CYS A 384 15.08 -18.84 31.20
CA CYS A 384 13.68 -19.25 30.99
C CYS A 384 12.73 -18.03 31.03
N SER A 385 13.04 -17.01 31.83
CA SER A 385 12.28 -15.74 31.95
C SER A 385 12.16 -14.94 30.66
N ASP A 386 13.14 -15.08 29.77
CA ASP A 386 13.20 -14.33 28.51
C ASP A 386 12.21 -14.87 27.48
N CYS A 387 11.82 -16.14 27.61
CA CYS A 387 10.92 -16.81 26.66
C CYS A 387 9.61 -17.29 27.30
N HIS A 388 9.59 -17.51 28.62
CA HIS A 388 8.45 -18.05 29.35
C HIS A 388 7.95 -17.07 30.42
N ILE A 389 6.64 -16.85 30.43
CA ILE A 389 5.94 -16.15 31.49
C ILE A 389 6.09 -16.95 32.78
N GLY A 390 6.60 -16.30 33.83
CA GLY A 390 6.81 -16.93 35.15
C GLY A 390 8.15 -17.65 35.32
N SER A 391 9.05 -17.58 34.34
CA SER A 391 10.45 -18.06 34.43
C SER A 391 10.59 -19.57 34.71
N THR A 392 9.59 -20.37 34.35
CA THR A 392 9.61 -21.83 34.52
C THR A 392 9.60 -22.53 33.17
N ARG A 393 10.17 -23.74 33.12
CA ARG A 393 10.18 -24.60 31.92
C ARG A 393 8.77 -24.94 31.42
N ASP A 394 7.82 -24.99 32.35
CA ASP A 394 6.42 -25.29 32.10
C ASP A 394 5.55 -24.02 31.93
N GLY A 395 6.16 -22.84 32.00
CA GLY A 395 5.48 -21.56 31.84
C GLY A 395 4.98 -21.34 30.42
N ASN A 396 3.90 -20.55 30.28
CA ASN A 396 3.39 -20.16 28.97
C ASN A 396 4.47 -19.38 28.20
N ILE A 397 4.65 -19.69 26.93
CA ILE A 397 5.61 -18.98 26.07
C ILE A 397 5.09 -17.56 25.84
N ARG A 398 6.02 -16.60 25.78
CA ARG A 398 5.71 -15.23 25.38
C ARG A 398 5.16 -15.21 23.95
N PRO A 399 4.15 -14.39 23.65
CA PRO A 399 3.62 -14.29 22.29
C PRO A 399 4.70 -13.92 21.27
N CYS A 400 4.62 -14.43 20.04
CA CYS A 400 5.61 -14.22 18.99
C CYS A 400 5.96 -12.73 18.82
N ILE A 401 4.97 -11.85 18.89
CA ILE A 401 5.12 -10.40 18.71
C ILE A 401 5.86 -9.66 19.83
N GLU A 402 6.22 -10.32 20.93
CA GLU A 402 7.14 -9.74 21.91
C GLU A 402 8.59 -9.76 21.41
N CYS A 403 8.90 -10.63 20.43
CA CYS A 403 10.21 -10.77 19.80
C CYS A 403 10.18 -10.43 18.31
N HIS A 404 9.15 -10.86 17.58
CA HIS A 404 8.98 -10.67 16.13
C HIS A 404 8.01 -9.51 15.86
N TYR A 405 8.52 -8.29 15.82
CA TYR A 405 7.73 -7.09 15.54
C TYR A 405 8.54 -6.04 14.78
N HIS A 406 7.86 -5.06 14.17
CA HIS A 406 8.55 -4.00 13.46
C HIS A 406 9.40 -3.10 14.37
N GLY A 407 10.69 -2.97 14.05
CA GLY A 407 11.66 -2.27 14.90
C GLY A 407 12.10 -3.10 16.11
N SER A 408 11.91 -4.42 16.07
CA SER A 408 12.60 -5.36 16.96
C SER A 408 14.06 -5.51 16.54
N SER A 409 14.91 -5.95 17.47
CA SER A 409 16.19 -6.55 17.10
C SER A 409 16.22 -7.96 17.68
N PHE A 410 17.05 -8.85 17.15
CA PHE A 410 17.20 -10.22 17.66
C PHE A 410 17.43 -10.30 19.19
N ARG A 411 17.88 -9.21 19.82
CA ARG A 411 18.16 -9.11 21.27
C ARG A 411 17.12 -8.28 22.06
N GLY A 412 16.13 -7.70 21.39
CA GLY A 412 15.17 -6.78 21.98
C GLY A 412 13.83 -7.44 22.24
N LEU A 413 13.60 -7.93 23.46
CA LEU A 413 12.23 -8.14 23.94
C LEU A 413 11.51 -6.78 23.96
N LYS A 414 10.20 -6.78 23.72
CA LYS A 414 9.38 -5.63 24.12
C LYS A 414 9.51 -5.42 25.63
N THR A 415 10.38 -4.51 26.04
CA THR A 415 10.39 -3.97 27.39
C THR A 415 9.22 -2.99 27.47
N PHE A 416 8.05 -3.49 27.84
CA PHE A 416 6.90 -2.65 28.18
C PHE A 416 7.10 -2.00 29.55
#